data_AF-A0AAD9DNN4-F1
#
_entry.id   AF-A0AAD9DNN4-F1
#
_cell.length_a   1.000
_cell.length_b   1.000
_cell.length_c   1.000
_cell.angle_alpha   90.00
_cell.angle_beta   90.00
_cell.angle_gamma   90.00
#
_symmetry.space_group_name_H-M   'P 1'
#
loop_
_entity.id
_entity.type
_entity.pdbx_description
1 polymer ?
#
loop_
_entity_poly.entity_id
_entity_poly.type
_entity_poly.pdbx_seq_one_letter_code
_entity_poly.pdbx_strand_id
1 'polypeptide(L)'
;LNQTREDHEKTFKSVSGEIFSVSSVEFLNGRCLCSLFDRLLLIGGTVDLQTSDFAHAAKIYFRLALKANDVGDYFPIWGTCLGFQLLTVLVAEENLLSKTPAENISLPLNFTSEAASSPMFEAFPPELLTALSQEALAANFHHFGVTDQMFMRNEKLRSFFSVLSLNKAENGVVFVSTMEGRKYPFYGVQWHPEVNRFQWNPLYSFPHSQNAVRMSSLLAEFFVNEGRRSSHHFIQAEEESKELIYNYNPLYVANFTSYEQIYFF
;
A
#
# COMPACT_ATOMS: atom_id res chain seq x y z
N LEU A 1 -14.41 7.23 10.78
CA LEU A 1 -15.40 6.52 9.93
C LEU A 1 -14.70 5.30 9.38
N ASN A 2 -15.13 4.10 9.78
CA ASN A 2 -14.60 2.85 9.24
C ASN A 2 -15.10 2.72 7.80
N GLN A 3 -14.22 3.00 6.84
CA GLN A 3 -14.54 2.91 5.44
C GLN A 3 -13.34 2.41 4.64
N THR A 4 -13.60 1.69 3.56
CA THR A 4 -12.57 1.18 2.65
C THR A 4 -13.00 1.45 1.21
N ARG A 5 -12.06 1.88 0.37
CA ARG A 5 -12.32 2.15 -1.05
C ARG A 5 -12.34 0.83 -1.84
N GLU A 6 -13.34 0.64 -2.69
CA GLU A 6 -13.55 -0.63 -3.42
C GLU A 6 -12.46 -0.89 -4.48
N ASP A 7 -11.79 0.14 -4.98
CA ASP A 7 -10.64 -0.01 -5.90
C ASP A 7 -9.49 -0.84 -5.31
N HIS A 8 -9.23 -0.72 -4.00
CA HIS A 8 -8.26 -1.56 -3.31
C HIS A 8 -8.73 -3.02 -3.35
N GLU A 9 -10.02 -3.25 -3.13
CA GLU A 9 -10.56 -4.61 -3.19
C GLU A 9 -10.45 -5.21 -4.59
N LYS A 10 -10.96 -4.51 -5.59
CA LYS A 10 -10.94 -4.95 -6.99
C LYS A 10 -9.51 -5.25 -7.46
N THR A 11 -8.52 -4.48 -6.99
CA THR A 11 -7.10 -4.70 -7.31
C THR A 11 -6.64 -6.09 -6.91
N PHE A 12 -6.81 -6.50 -5.66
CA PHE A 12 -6.33 -7.80 -5.19
C PHE A 12 -7.24 -8.97 -5.59
N LYS A 13 -8.57 -8.77 -5.66
CA LYS A 13 -9.49 -9.80 -6.18
C LYS A 13 -9.20 -10.18 -7.62
N SER A 14 -8.77 -9.21 -8.44
CA SER A 14 -8.48 -9.45 -9.85
C SER A 14 -7.32 -10.42 -10.12
N VAL A 15 -6.53 -10.76 -9.10
CA VAL A 15 -5.39 -11.67 -9.14
C VAL A 15 -5.50 -12.80 -8.11
N SER A 16 -6.75 -13.15 -7.77
CA SER A 16 -7.11 -14.26 -6.88
C SER A 16 -6.70 -14.08 -5.41
N GLY A 17 -6.81 -12.85 -4.89
CA GLY A 17 -6.79 -12.59 -3.45
C GLY A 17 -8.21 -12.44 -2.88
N GLU A 18 -8.47 -13.03 -1.72
CA GLU A 18 -9.66 -12.73 -0.91
C GLU A 18 -9.34 -11.63 0.12
N ILE A 19 -10.37 -10.88 0.54
CA ILE A 19 -10.20 -9.67 1.36
C ILE A 19 -11.13 -9.70 2.57
N PHE A 20 -10.56 -9.30 3.70
CA PHE A 20 -11.22 -9.06 4.97
C PHE A 20 -11.14 -7.56 5.28
N SER A 21 -12.22 -6.99 5.81
CA SER A 21 -12.14 -5.66 6.41
C SER A 21 -11.65 -5.80 7.85
N VAL A 22 -10.61 -5.05 8.19
CA VAL A 22 -10.06 -5.08 9.54
C VAL A 22 -10.60 -3.88 10.31
N SER A 23 -11.54 -4.12 11.23
CA SER A 23 -12.03 -3.09 12.16
C SER A 23 -11.08 -2.96 13.36
N SER A 24 -10.91 -1.74 13.86
CA SER A 24 -9.94 -1.39 14.91
C SER A 24 -10.25 -1.95 16.31
N VAL A 25 -11.41 -2.58 16.53
CA VAL A 25 -11.94 -2.81 17.89
C VAL A 25 -12.32 -4.27 18.20
N GLU A 26 -12.76 -5.08 17.24
CA GLU A 26 -13.38 -6.39 17.58
C GLU A 26 -12.40 -7.56 17.71
N PHE A 27 -11.16 -7.41 17.25
CA PHE A 27 -10.23 -8.53 17.16
C PHE A 27 -9.24 -8.67 18.32
N LEU A 28 -9.41 -7.87 19.37
CA LEU A 28 -8.55 -7.86 20.57
C LEU A 28 -8.89 -8.95 21.61
N ASN A 29 -9.87 -9.82 21.34
CA ASN A 29 -10.27 -10.94 22.21
C ASN A 29 -9.32 -12.16 22.14
N GLY A 30 -8.01 -11.92 22.26
CA GLY A 30 -7.03 -12.96 22.65
C GLY A 30 -6.68 -14.03 21.60
N ARG A 31 -7.18 -13.95 20.36
CA ARG A 31 -6.68 -14.80 19.26
C ARG A 31 -5.42 -14.19 18.67
N CYS A 32 -4.41 -15.01 18.36
CA CYS A 32 -3.17 -14.58 17.70
C CYS A 32 -3.51 -14.17 16.26
N LEU A 33 -3.92 -12.92 16.10
CA LEU A 33 -4.65 -12.39 14.94
C LEU A 33 -3.91 -12.52 13.61
N CYS A 34 -2.57 -12.60 13.66
CA CYS A 34 -1.77 -12.89 12.49
C CYS A 34 -2.07 -14.26 11.89
N SER A 35 -2.61 -15.24 12.63
CA SER A 35 -2.82 -16.59 12.10
C SER A 35 -3.99 -16.74 11.13
N LEU A 36 -4.87 -15.73 11.01
CA LEU A 36 -6.14 -15.85 10.26
C LEU A 36 -6.04 -15.39 8.81
N PHE A 37 -5.19 -14.40 8.54
CA PHE A 37 -5.01 -13.84 7.20
C PHE A 37 -3.53 -13.79 6.85
N ASP A 38 -3.24 -13.76 5.56
CA ASP A 38 -1.93 -14.07 5.02
C ASP A 38 -1.10 -12.82 4.67
N ARG A 39 -1.71 -11.63 4.67
CA ARG A 39 -1.07 -10.34 4.33
C ARG A 39 -1.89 -9.15 4.84
N LEU A 40 -1.24 -8.00 5.04
CA LEU A 40 -1.92 -6.76 5.44
C LEU A 40 -1.74 -5.64 4.42
N LEU A 41 -2.84 -5.01 4.02
CA LEU A 41 -2.85 -3.81 3.20
C LEU A 41 -3.21 -2.57 4.02
N LEU A 42 -2.33 -1.57 4.03
CA LEU A 42 -2.56 -0.25 4.59
C LEU A 42 -2.91 0.71 3.44
N ILE A 43 -4.17 1.12 3.37
CA ILE A 43 -4.71 1.92 2.27
C ILE A 43 -4.38 3.41 2.39
N GLY A 44 -4.57 4.15 1.28
CA GLY A 44 -4.52 5.61 1.28
C GLY A 44 -5.68 6.26 2.05
N GLY A 45 -5.52 7.53 2.45
CA GLY A 45 -6.51 8.27 3.23
C GLY A 45 -5.94 9.58 3.78
N THR A 46 -6.67 10.20 4.71
CA THR A 46 -6.34 11.54 5.26
C THR A 46 -6.40 11.62 6.79
N VAL A 47 -6.45 10.48 7.47
CA VAL A 47 -6.51 10.41 8.94
C VAL A 47 -5.13 10.64 9.57
N ASP A 48 -5.12 11.05 10.84
CA ASP A 48 -3.88 11.33 11.57
C ASP A 48 -3.03 10.05 11.77
N LEU A 49 -1.73 10.15 11.48
CA LEU A 49 -0.80 9.01 11.49
C LEU A 49 -0.35 8.54 12.88
N GLN A 50 -0.76 9.22 13.96
CA GLN A 50 -0.33 8.90 15.32
C GLN A 50 -1.50 8.62 16.26
N THR A 51 -2.62 9.31 16.07
CA THR A 51 -3.75 9.34 17.01
C THR A 51 -5.03 8.69 16.47
N SER A 52 -5.11 8.42 15.17
CA SER A 52 -6.28 7.78 14.59
C SER A 52 -6.36 6.30 14.96
N ASP A 53 -7.58 5.75 14.96
CA ASP A 53 -7.81 4.32 15.16
C ASP A 53 -7.12 3.48 14.07
N PHE A 54 -7.02 4.01 12.85
CA PHE A 54 -6.26 3.40 11.76
C PHE A 54 -4.78 3.26 12.13
N ALA A 55 -4.15 4.34 12.62
CA ALA A 55 -2.77 4.32 13.06
C ALA A 55 -2.55 3.37 14.25
N HIS A 56 -3.47 3.36 15.22
CA HIS A 56 -3.41 2.44 16.36
C HIS A 56 -3.51 0.97 15.93
N ALA A 57 -4.47 0.61 15.10
CA ALA A 57 -4.63 -0.75 14.59
C ALA A 57 -3.42 -1.19 13.76
N ALA A 58 -3.00 -0.37 12.79
CA ALA A 58 -1.83 -0.64 11.96
C ALA A 58 -0.55 -0.83 12.78
N LYS A 59 -0.35 -0.06 13.86
CA LYS A 59 0.79 -0.24 14.77
C LYS A 59 0.79 -1.60 15.47
N ILE A 60 -0.38 -2.11 15.84
CA ILE A 60 -0.51 -3.44 16.44
C ILE A 60 -0.10 -4.49 15.41
N TYR A 61 -0.68 -4.47 14.21
CA TYR A 61 -0.37 -5.46 13.18
C TYR A 61 1.07 -5.38 12.67
N PHE A 62 1.63 -4.18 12.53
CA PHE A 62 3.03 -3.98 12.17
C PHE A 62 3.97 -4.68 13.17
N ARG A 63 3.71 -4.52 14.48
CA ARG A 63 4.49 -5.19 15.53
C ARG A 63 4.31 -6.71 15.53
N LEU A 64 3.11 -7.21 15.24
CA LEU A 64 2.86 -8.64 15.14
C LEU A 64 3.56 -9.23 13.91
N ALA A 65 3.50 -8.57 12.77
CA ALA A 65 4.18 -8.97 11.54
C ALA A 65 5.71 -8.99 11.72
N LEU A 66 6.30 -8.01 12.41
CA LEU A 66 7.72 -8.04 12.76
C LEU A 66 8.07 -9.30 13.56
N LYS A 67 7.31 -9.59 14.62
CA LYS A 67 7.52 -10.77 15.48
C LYS A 67 7.35 -12.07 14.71
N ALA A 68 6.35 -12.17 13.85
CA ALA A 68 6.10 -13.34 13.01
C ALA A 68 7.31 -13.59 12.09
N ASN A 69 7.72 -12.59 11.33
CA ASN A 69 8.85 -12.72 10.40
C ASN A 69 10.18 -12.99 11.14
N ASP A 70 10.38 -12.47 12.36
CA ASP A 70 11.57 -12.75 13.17
C ASP A 70 11.70 -14.23 13.59
N VAL A 71 10.57 -14.95 13.69
CA VAL A 71 10.55 -16.40 13.97
C VAL A 71 10.34 -17.26 12.73
N GLY A 72 10.42 -16.66 11.53
CA GLY A 72 10.25 -17.36 10.24
C GLY A 72 8.81 -17.56 9.80
N ASP A 73 7.84 -16.99 10.53
CA ASP A 73 6.44 -16.97 10.15
C ASP A 73 6.17 -15.80 9.18
N TYR A 74 6.09 -16.13 7.89
CA TYR A 74 6.11 -15.14 6.81
C TYR A 74 4.82 -14.32 6.77
N PHE A 75 4.94 -12.99 6.88
CA PHE A 75 3.80 -12.09 6.89
C PHE A 75 4.11 -10.76 6.19
N PRO A 76 3.63 -10.55 4.96
CA PRO A 76 3.88 -9.33 4.20
C PRO A 76 2.91 -8.18 4.54
N ILE A 77 3.42 -6.95 4.43
CA ILE A 77 2.64 -5.71 4.57
C ILE A 77 2.82 -4.87 3.31
N TRP A 78 1.73 -4.29 2.79
CA TRP A 78 1.76 -3.28 1.74
C TRP A 78 1.18 -1.96 2.23
N GLY A 79 1.85 -0.84 1.95
CA GLY A 79 1.35 0.50 2.23
C GLY A 79 1.18 1.33 0.96
N THR A 80 -0.02 1.87 0.74
CA THR A 80 -0.32 2.81 -0.36
C THR A 80 -0.57 4.21 0.20
N CYS A 81 0.13 5.22 -0.31
CA CYS A 81 0.00 6.64 0.06
C CYS A 81 0.05 6.88 1.58
N LEU A 82 -1.09 7.09 2.26
CA LEU A 82 -1.14 7.19 3.73
C LEU A 82 -0.55 5.94 4.40
N GLY A 83 -0.81 4.74 3.87
CA GLY A 83 -0.21 3.51 4.38
C GLY A 83 1.31 3.49 4.24
N PHE A 84 1.85 3.99 3.11
CA PHE A 84 3.30 4.17 2.93
C PHE A 84 3.86 5.15 3.96
N GLN A 85 3.22 6.30 4.15
CA GLN A 85 3.62 7.29 5.14
C GLN A 85 3.62 6.69 6.55
N LEU A 86 2.58 5.93 6.90
CA LEU A 86 2.47 5.27 8.19
C LEU A 86 3.60 4.27 8.43
N LEU A 87 3.98 3.47 7.43
CA LEU A 87 5.13 2.57 7.55
C LEU A 87 6.41 3.33 7.90
N THR A 88 6.64 4.50 7.29
CA THR A 88 7.81 5.32 7.62
C THR A 88 7.77 5.84 9.06
N VAL A 89 6.60 6.27 9.55
CA VAL A 89 6.43 6.73 10.94
C VAL A 89 6.63 5.58 11.93
N LEU A 90 6.13 4.38 11.61
CA LEU A 90 6.27 3.20 12.47
C LEU A 90 7.71 2.72 12.58
N VAL A 91 8.48 2.76 11.48
CA VAL A 91 9.90 2.37 11.47
C VAL A 91 10.79 3.44 12.10
N ALA A 92 10.58 4.72 11.76
CA ALA A 92 11.37 5.81 12.33
C ALA A 92 11.06 6.03 13.82
N GLU A 93 9.83 5.68 14.24
CA GLU A 93 9.22 6.02 15.54
C GLU A 93 9.06 7.53 15.75
N GLU A 94 9.05 8.29 14.66
CA GLU A 94 8.89 9.74 14.60
C GLU A 94 8.20 10.13 13.29
N ASN A 95 7.50 11.28 13.29
CA ASN A 95 6.87 11.79 12.08
C ASN A 95 7.88 12.59 11.25
N LEU A 96 8.35 11.99 10.15
CA LEU A 96 9.34 12.57 9.22
C LEU A 96 8.71 13.15 7.95
N LEU A 97 7.39 13.34 7.92
CA LEU A 97 6.73 13.88 6.75
C LEU A 97 7.06 15.34 6.53
N SER A 98 7.32 15.68 5.28
CA SER A 98 7.50 17.04 4.78
C SER A 98 6.48 17.35 3.69
N LYS A 99 6.29 18.63 3.39
CA LYS A 99 5.43 19.05 2.27
C LYS A 99 6.06 18.62 0.94
N THR A 100 5.40 17.69 0.26
CA THR A 100 5.80 17.16 -1.05
C THR A 100 4.56 17.13 -1.96
N PRO A 101 3.96 18.30 -2.26
CA PRO A 101 2.71 18.37 -2.99
C PRO A 101 2.83 17.70 -4.36
N ALA A 102 1.97 16.72 -4.58
CA ALA A 102 1.74 16.03 -5.83
C ALA A 102 0.27 15.60 -5.83
N GLU A 103 -0.61 16.56 -6.12
CA GLU A 103 -2.05 16.36 -6.05
C GLU A 103 -2.63 16.32 -7.45
N ASN A 104 -3.30 15.23 -7.79
CA ASN A 104 -3.93 15.05 -9.09
C ASN A 104 -2.96 15.10 -10.28
N ILE A 105 -1.78 14.52 -10.09
CA ILE A 105 -0.75 14.40 -11.13
C ILE A 105 -0.26 12.96 -11.28
N SER A 106 0.01 12.56 -12.51
CA SER A 106 0.68 11.29 -12.82
C SER A 106 2.15 11.53 -13.15
N LEU A 107 3.04 10.71 -12.60
CA LEU A 107 4.49 10.84 -12.74
C LEU A 107 5.13 9.53 -13.25
N PRO A 108 6.23 9.60 -14.02
CA PRO A 108 7.13 8.46 -14.18
C PRO A 108 7.86 8.18 -12.86
N LEU A 109 8.46 7.01 -12.69
CA LEU A 109 9.27 6.66 -11.53
C LEU A 109 10.75 6.88 -11.83
N ASN A 110 11.43 7.71 -11.02
CA ASN A 110 12.88 7.84 -11.12
C ASN A 110 13.52 6.71 -10.31
N PHE A 111 13.80 5.59 -10.97
CA PHE A 111 14.40 4.42 -10.32
C PHE A 111 15.78 4.71 -9.74
N THR A 112 16.05 4.14 -8.57
CA THR A 112 17.40 4.08 -7.99
C THR A 112 18.12 2.82 -8.49
N SER A 113 19.38 2.66 -8.10
CA SER A 113 20.12 1.41 -8.36
C SER A 113 19.55 0.18 -7.63
N GLU A 114 18.84 0.36 -6.51
CA GLU A 114 18.26 -0.74 -5.73
C GLU A 114 17.09 -1.41 -6.46
N ALA A 115 16.40 -0.69 -7.37
CA ALA A 115 15.30 -1.24 -8.16
C ALA A 115 15.70 -2.40 -9.08
N ALA A 116 16.96 -2.45 -9.53
CA ALA A 116 17.43 -3.47 -10.47
C ALA A 116 17.41 -4.90 -9.89
N SER A 117 17.49 -5.03 -8.56
CA SER A 117 17.47 -6.33 -7.86
C SER A 117 16.26 -6.50 -6.96
N SER A 118 15.24 -5.66 -7.14
CA SER A 118 14.07 -5.63 -6.26
C SER A 118 13.13 -6.80 -6.55
N PRO A 119 12.70 -7.57 -5.52
CA PRO A 119 11.64 -8.56 -5.68
C PRO A 119 10.33 -7.96 -6.19
N MET A 120 9.99 -6.72 -5.80
CA MET A 120 8.76 -6.04 -6.24
C MET A 120 8.69 -5.92 -7.77
N PHE A 121 9.83 -5.74 -8.43
CA PHE A 121 9.92 -5.54 -9.86
C PHE A 121 10.50 -6.73 -10.63
N GLU A 122 10.76 -7.87 -9.96
CA GLU A 122 11.38 -9.05 -10.56
C GLU A 122 10.57 -9.59 -11.74
N ALA A 123 9.23 -9.64 -11.60
CA ALA A 123 8.33 -10.11 -12.65
C ALA A 123 8.04 -9.06 -13.74
N PHE A 124 8.55 -7.83 -13.61
CA PHE A 124 8.27 -6.77 -14.58
C PHE A 124 9.11 -6.94 -15.84
N PRO A 125 8.49 -6.99 -17.03
CA PRO A 125 9.21 -7.00 -18.29
C PRO A 125 10.07 -5.73 -18.47
N PRO A 126 11.25 -5.83 -19.12
CA PRO A 126 12.12 -4.67 -19.34
C PRO A 126 11.44 -3.49 -20.05
N GLU A 127 10.52 -3.76 -20.99
CA GLU A 127 9.76 -2.71 -21.67
C GLU A 127 8.81 -1.99 -20.73
N LEU A 128 8.23 -2.69 -19.75
CA LEU A 128 7.36 -2.07 -18.75
C LEU A 128 8.17 -1.25 -17.75
N LEU A 129 9.35 -1.73 -17.33
CA LEU A 129 10.27 -0.93 -16.50
C LEU A 129 10.71 0.34 -17.22
N THR A 130 10.98 0.25 -18.53
CA THR A 130 11.28 1.41 -19.36
C THR A 130 10.10 2.39 -19.38
N ALA A 131 8.89 1.89 -19.63
CA ALA A 131 7.67 2.70 -19.60
C ALA A 131 7.46 3.37 -18.23
N LEU A 132 7.67 2.66 -17.12
CA LEU A 132 7.59 3.23 -15.78
C LEU A 132 8.55 4.39 -15.56
N SER A 133 9.74 4.35 -16.17
CA SER A 133 10.73 5.42 -16.05
C SER A 133 10.49 6.63 -16.97
N GLN A 134 9.60 6.51 -17.97
CA GLN A 134 9.44 7.51 -19.03
C GLN A 134 8.02 8.05 -19.15
N GLU A 135 7.01 7.24 -18.85
CA GLU A 135 5.59 7.57 -18.97
C GLU A 135 5.01 7.96 -17.60
N ALA A 136 4.04 8.88 -17.61
CA ALA A 136 3.30 9.29 -16.41
C ALA A 136 2.29 8.21 -15.98
N LEU A 137 2.77 7.15 -15.33
CA LEU A 137 1.96 5.96 -14.96
C LEU A 137 1.59 5.89 -13.48
N ALA A 138 2.30 6.60 -12.61
CA ALA A 138 2.08 6.59 -11.17
C ALA A 138 1.23 7.78 -10.73
N ALA A 139 -0.03 7.53 -10.36
CA ALA A 139 -0.96 8.57 -9.95
C ALA A 139 -0.69 9.04 -8.51
N ASN A 140 -0.54 10.35 -8.29
CA ASN A 140 -0.24 10.95 -7.00
C ASN A 140 -1.39 11.86 -6.54
N PHE A 141 -1.79 11.68 -5.27
CA PHE A 141 -2.84 12.43 -4.57
C PHE A 141 -2.40 12.67 -3.12
N HIS A 142 -1.27 13.36 -2.93
CA HIS A 142 -0.73 13.62 -1.60
C HIS A 142 -0.11 15.01 -1.47
N HIS A 143 -0.18 15.54 -0.25
CA HIS A 143 0.45 16.79 0.14
C HIS A 143 1.77 16.58 0.91
N PHE A 144 1.99 15.36 1.41
CA PHE A 144 3.05 15.03 2.33
C PHE A 144 3.71 13.71 1.95
N GLY A 145 4.98 13.59 2.31
CA GLY A 145 5.80 12.42 2.01
C GLY A 145 7.15 12.54 2.73
N VAL A 146 7.96 11.49 2.64
CA VAL A 146 9.32 11.49 3.21
C VAL A 146 10.29 11.93 2.13
N THR A 147 11.01 13.01 2.39
CA THR A 147 12.06 13.47 1.46
C THR A 147 13.22 12.47 1.43
N ASP A 148 13.89 12.36 0.28
CA ASP A 148 15.09 11.51 0.16
C ASP A 148 16.14 11.87 1.24
N GLN A 149 16.33 13.17 1.48
CA GLN A 149 17.23 13.67 2.51
C GLN A 149 16.85 13.23 3.93
N MET A 150 15.58 13.30 4.31
CA MET A 150 15.12 12.87 5.64
C MET A 150 15.21 11.35 5.79
N PHE A 151 14.85 10.61 4.74
CA PHE A 151 14.96 9.16 4.71
C PHE A 151 16.41 8.71 4.93
N MET A 152 17.36 9.29 4.18
CA MET A 152 18.77 8.89 4.25
C MET A 152 19.47 9.32 5.54
N ARG A 153 18.97 10.36 6.22
CA ARG A 153 19.45 10.80 7.54
C ARG A 153 18.96 9.91 8.69
N ASN A 154 17.80 9.27 8.54
CA ASN A 154 17.25 8.40 9.58
C ASN A 154 17.81 6.97 9.42
N GLU A 155 18.63 6.55 10.40
CA GLU A 155 19.28 5.24 10.37
C GLU A 155 18.28 4.08 10.36
N LYS A 156 17.17 4.19 11.10
CA LYS A 156 16.14 3.15 11.16
C LYS A 156 15.55 2.93 9.76
N LEU A 157 15.11 3.99 9.08
CA LEU A 157 14.56 3.89 7.72
C LEU A 157 15.56 3.30 6.73
N ARG A 158 16.80 3.80 6.69
CA ARG A 158 17.82 3.33 5.75
C ARG A 158 18.23 1.87 5.99
N SER A 159 18.23 1.43 7.26
CA SER A 159 18.50 0.04 7.63
C SER A 159 17.34 -0.91 7.33
N PHE A 160 16.11 -0.39 7.36
CA PHE A 160 14.90 -1.20 7.21
C PHE A 160 14.51 -1.37 5.73
N PHE A 161 14.62 -0.31 4.94
CA PHE A 161 14.07 -0.23 3.59
C PHE A 161 15.15 0.08 2.52
N SER A 162 15.00 -0.54 1.36
CA SER A 162 15.61 -0.10 0.10
C SER A 162 14.67 0.87 -0.61
N VAL A 163 15.19 2.03 -1.01
CA VAL A 163 14.46 3.01 -1.81
C VAL A 163 14.54 2.59 -3.27
N LEU A 164 13.42 2.24 -3.88
CA LEU A 164 13.37 1.75 -5.26
C LEU A 164 13.17 2.87 -6.28
N SER A 165 12.41 3.90 -5.91
CA SER A 165 12.23 5.08 -6.76
C SER A 165 12.02 6.35 -5.97
N LEU A 166 12.37 7.45 -6.62
CA LEU A 166 12.17 8.80 -6.16
C LEU A 166 11.26 9.56 -7.13
N ASN A 167 10.63 10.61 -6.64
CA ASN A 167 9.91 11.57 -7.47
C ASN A 167 10.18 13.00 -7.01
N LYS A 168 9.84 13.96 -7.87
CA LYS A 168 9.95 15.39 -7.58
C LYS A 168 8.54 15.97 -7.46
N ALA A 169 8.26 16.55 -6.30
CA ALA A 169 7.02 17.26 -6.01
C ALA A 169 6.95 18.60 -6.76
N GLU A 170 5.76 19.20 -6.81
CA GLU A 170 5.50 20.49 -7.47
C GLU A 170 6.36 21.63 -6.91
N ASN A 171 6.65 21.60 -5.61
CA ASN A 171 7.53 22.56 -4.94
C ASN A 171 9.04 22.28 -5.18
N GLY A 172 9.37 21.29 -6.01
CA GLY A 172 10.72 20.91 -6.38
C GLY A 172 11.44 19.97 -5.42
N VAL A 173 10.80 19.59 -4.30
CA VAL A 173 11.38 18.67 -3.32
C VAL A 173 11.38 17.24 -3.86
N VAL A 174 12.49 16.52 -3.67
CA VAL A 174 12.61 15.10 -4.02
C VAL A 174 12.15 14.23 -2.85
N PHE A 175 11.28 13.27 -3.12
CA PHE A 175 10.67 12.37 -2.14
C PHE A 175 10.76 10.91 -2.56
N VAL A 176 10.76 10.02 -1.57
CA VAL A 176 10.71 8.58 -1.77
C VAL A 176 9.33 8.19 -2.26
N SER A 177 9.24 7.59 -3.43
CA SER A 177 7.96 7.20 -4.03
C SER A 177 7.70 5.71 -4.02
N THR A 178 8.73 4.87 -3.96
CA THR A 178 8.58 3.42 -3.78
C THR A 178 9.71 2.85 -2.93
N MET A 179 9.38 1.96 -2.00
CA MET A 179 10.34 1.27 -1.15
C MET A 179 9.94 -0.18 -0.85
N GLU A 180 10.92 -0.99 -0.49
CA GLU A 180 10.71 -2.37 -0.03
C GLU A 180 11.65 -2.70 1.14
N GLY A 181 11.23 -3.60 2.02
CA GLY A 181 12.01 -3.99 3.19
C GLY A 181 13.23 -4.80 2.80
N ARG A 182 14.37 -4.50 3.42
CA ARG A 182 15.63 -5.23 3.20
C ARG A 182 15.60 -6.64 3.78
N LYS A 183 14.91 -6.80 4.91
CA LYS A 183 14.73 -8.08 5.63
C LYS A 183 13.28 -8.53 5.67
N TYR A 184 12.38 -7.60 5.99
CA TYR A 184 10.96 -7.89 6.17
C TYR A 184 10.21 -7.71 4.84
N PRO A 185 9.18 -8.53 4.54
CA PRO A 185 8.39 -8.41 3.30
C PRO A 185 7.39 -7.25 3.38
N PHE A 186 7.90 -6.06 3.66
CA PHE A 186 7.13 -4.84 3.85
C PHE A 186 7.38 -3.92 2.67
N TYR A 187 6.31 -3.50 2.00
CA TYR A 187 6.34 -2.80 0.73
C TYR A 187 5.57 -1.50 0.85
N GLY A 188 5.98 -0.48 0.10
CA GLY A 188 5.19 0.72 0.06
C GLY A 188 5.38 1.57 -1.20
N VAL A 189 4.28 2.17 -1.62
CA VAL A 189 4.19 3.12 -2.73
C VAL A 189 3.52 4.40 -2.23
N GLN A 190 4.12 5.56 -2.49
CA GLN A 190 3.51 6.85 -2.16
C GLN A 190 2.36 7.20 -3.13
N TRP A 191 2.41 6.64 -4.33
CA TRP A 191 1.43 6.77 -5.40
C TRP A 191 0.39 5.65 -5.35
N HIS A 192 -0.63 5.73 -6.20
CA HIS A 192 -1.81 4.89 -6.16
C HIS A 192 -1.89 3.95 -7.38
N PRO A 193 -1.44 2.68 -7.29
CA PRO A 193 -1.57 1.73 -8.40
C PRO A 193 -3.01 1.28 -8.65
N GLU A 194 -3.88 1.34 -7.65
CA GLU A 194 -5.27 0.84 -7.72
C GLU A 194 -6.15 1.67 -8.67
N VAL A 195 -5.90 2.99 -8.74
CA VAL A 195 -6.78 3.91 -9.48
C VAL A 195 -6.65 3.73 -10.98
N ASN A 196 -5.52 3.21 -11.46
CA ASN A 196 -5.25 2.96 -12.89
C ASN A 196 -6.29 2.06 -13.55
N ARG A 197 -6.95 1.19 -12.76
CA ARG A 197 -7.89 0.17 -13.25
C ARG A 197 -9.33 0.42 -12.82
N PHE A 198 -9.56 1.16 -11.74
CA PHE A 198 -10.85 1.12 -11.04
C PHE A 198 -11.45 2.47 -10.68
N GLN A 199 -10.78 3.59 -10.97
CA GLN A 199 -11.35 4.94 -10.79
C GLN A 199 -11.48 5.63 -12.15
N TRP A 200 -12.61 6.33 -12.40
CA TRP A 200 -12.91 6.86 -13.74
C TRP A 200 -13.40 8.31 -13.72
N ASN A 201 -13.35 8.97 -12.58
CA ASN A 201 -13.79 10.35 -12.46
C ASN A 201 -12.94 11.26 -13.38
N PRO A 202 -13.54 11.92 -14.39
CA PRO A 202 -12.81 12.64 -15.43
C PRO A 202 -12.15 13.94 -14.93
N LEU A 203 -12.45 14.36 -13.70
CA LEU A 203 -11.77 15.49 -13.05
C LEU A 203 -10.37 15.14 -12.56
N TYR A 204 -10.01 13.85 -12.53
CA TYR A 204 -8.75 13.35 -12.02
C TYR A 204 -7.87 12.77 -13.12
N SER A 205 -6.56 12.96 -12.98
CA SER A 205 -5.52 12.49 -13.91
C SER A 205 -5.15 11.03 -13.62
N PHE A 206 -6.13 10.13 -13.73
CA PHE A 206 -5.90 8.69 -13.60
C PHE A 206 -5.29 8.13 -14.89
N PRO A 207 -4.14 7.45 -14.84
CA PRO A 207 -3.50 6.88 -16.02
C PRO A 207 -4.15 5.54 -16.36
N HIS A 208 -4.78 5.46 -17.54
CA HIS A 208 -5.47 4.26 -18.04
C HIS A 208 -4.80 3.63 -19.27
N SER A 209 -3.54 3.97 -19.54
CA SER A 209 -2.78 3.34 -20.64
C SER A 209 -2.62 1.83 -20.39
N GLN A 210 -2.31 1.07 -21.44
CA GLN A 210 -2.04 -0.36 -21.31
C GLN A 210 -0.92 -0.63 -20.29
N ASN A 211 0.12 0.20 -20.29
CA ASN A 211 1.23 0.11 -19.34
C ASN A 211 0.78 0.40 -17.90
N ALA A 212 -0.07 1.42 -17.72
CA ALA A 212 -0.62 1.78 -16.40
C ALA A 212 -1.45 0.64 -15.80
N VAL A 213 -2.28 -0.01 -16.61
CA VAL A 213 -3.08 -1.18 -16.22
C VAL A 213 -2.19 -2.40 -15.95
N ARG A 214 -1.21 -2.68 -16.81
CA ARG A 214 -0.28 -3.81 -16.67
C ARG A 214 0.56 -3.71 -15.39
N MET A 215 1.09 -2.52 -15.10
CA MET A 215 1.79 -2.23 -13.85
C MET A 215 0.91 -2.52 -12.63
N SER A 216 -0.31 -1.99 -12.60
CA SER A 216 -1.25 -2.20 -11.49
C SER A 216 -1.55 -3.68 -11.25
N SER A 217 -1.78 -4.44 -12.32
CA SER A 217 -2.00 -5.89 -12.23
C SER A 217 -0.79 -6.65 -11.70
N LEU A 218 0.42 -6.36 -12.18
CA LEU A 218 1.62 -7.08 -11.75
C LEU A 218 2.01 -6.74 -10.29
N LEU A 219 1.78 -5.52 -9.80
CA LEU A 219 1.96 -5.21 -8.38
C LEU A 219 0.97 -5.97 -7.50
N ALA A 220 -0.29 -6.05 -7.94
CA ALA A 220 -1.30 -6.83 -7.23
C ALA A 220 -0.89 -8.31 -7.18
N GLU A 221 -0.47 -8.88 -8.31
CA GLU A 221 -0.01 -10.26 -8.41
C GLU A 221 1.19 -10.53 -7.50
N PHE A 222 2.18 -9.63 -7.52
CA PHE A 222 3.34 -9.67 -6.62
C PHE A 222 2.90 -9.77 -5.16
N PHE A 223 2.05 -8.86 -4.69
CA PHE A 223 1.66 -8.84 -3.27
C PHE A 223 0.77 -10.03 -2.87
N VAL A 224 -0.08 -10.52 -3.78
CA VAL A 224 -0.85 -11.76 -3.53
C VAL A 224 0.08 -12.97 -3.47
N ASN A 225 1.11 -13.04 -4.33
CA ASN A 225 2.12 -14.10 -4.27
C ASN A 225 2.93 -14.06 -2.98
N GLU A 226 3.22 -12.86 -2.46
CA GLU A 226 3.85 -12.70 -1.14
C GLU A 226 2.98 -13.27 -0.02
N GLY A 227 1.67 -13.04 -0.05
CA GLY A 227 0.74 -13.64 0.91
C GLY A 227 0.67 -15.17 0.82
N ARG A 228 0.78 -15.76 -0.39
CA ARG A 228 0.79 -17.23 -0.60
C ARG A 228 1.96 -17.95 0.09
N ARG A 229 2.99 -17.21 0.53
CA ARG A 229 4.13 -17.74 1.28
C ARG A 229 3.83 -17.88 2.78
N SER A 230 2.76 -17.25 3.26
CA SER A 230 2.26 -17.44 4.61
C SER A 230 1.48 -18.74 4.74
N SER A 231 1.58 -19.40 5.90
CA SER A 231 0.78 -20.59 6.22
C SER A 231 -0.54 -20.25 6.93
N HIS A 232 -0.85 -18.96 7.10
CA HIS A 232 -2.03 -18.50 7.81
C HIS A 232 -3.33 -18.81 7.07
N HIS A 233 -4.32 -19.25 7.84
CA HIS A 233 -5.65 -19.58 7.34
C HIS A 233 -6.62 -19.66 8.52
N PHE A 234 -7.90 -19.40 8.24
CA PHE A 234 -8.95 -19.70 9.18
C PHE A 234 -9.04 -21.21 9.42
N ILE A 235 -9.16 -21.62 10.69
CA ILE A 235 -9.34 -23.04 11.04
C ILE A 235 -10.72 -23.53 10.58
N GLN A 236 -11.74 -22.66 10.65
CA GLN A 236 -13.11 -22.97 10.30
C GLN A 236 -13.57 -22.13 9.11
N ALA A 237 -13.98 -22.78 8.02
CA ALA A 237 -14.49 -22.12 6.82
C ALA A 237 -15.73 -21.24 7.08
N GLU A 238 -16.53 -21.57 8.11
CA GLU A 238 -17.68 -20.75 8.51
C GLU A 238 -17.26 -19.44 9.18
N GLU A 239 -16.17 -19.45 9.97
CA GLU A 239 -15.59 -18.21 10.51
C GLU A 239 -15.04 -17.35 9.37
N GLU A 240 -14.28 -17.95 8.44
CA GLU A 240 -13.77 -17.24 7.26
C GLU A 240 -14.88 -16.57 6.46
N SER A 241 -15.95 -17.33 6.16
CA SER A 241 -17.06 -16.85 5.34
C SER A 241 -17.77 -15.62 5.92
N LYS A 242 -17.75 -15.43 7.25
CA LYS A 242 -18.37 -14.28 7.94
C LYS A 242 -17.51 -13.02 7.88
N GLU A 243 -16.20 -13.17 7.78
CA GLU A 243 -15.24 -12.06 7.78
C GLU A 243 -14.97 -11.53 6.37
N LEU A 244 -15.29 -12.31 5.33
CA LEU A 244 -15.07 -11.92 3.94
C LEU A 244 -15.85 -10.65 3.58
N ILE A 245 -15.24 -9.82 2.74
CA ILE A 245 -15.83 -8.58 2.23
C ILE A 245 -17.16 -8.78 1.48
N TYR A 246 -17.46 -10.02 1.06
CA TYR A 246 -18.74 -10.41 0.44
C TYR A 246 -19.97 -10.16 1.33
N ASN A 247 -19.78 -10.03 2.64
CA ASN A 247 -20.87 -9.72 3.58
C ASN A 247 -21.23 -8.22 3.62
N TYR A 248 -20.51 -7.38 2.88
CA TYR A 248 -20.71 -5.94 2.85
C TYR A 248 -21.10 -5.48 1.44
N ASN A 249 -21.89 -4.40 1.36
CA ASN A 249 -22.30 -3.81 0.09
C ASN A 249 -21.65 -2.43 -0.06
N PRO A 250 -20.90 -2.16 -1.14
CA PRO A 250 -20.35 -0.84 -1.37
C PRO A 250 -21.45 0.12 -1.83
N LEU A 251 -21.34 1.39 -1.43
CA LEU A 251 -22.22 2.45 -1.89
C LEU A 251 -21.57 3.22 -3.04
N TYR A 252 -22.36 3.58 -4.05
CA TYR A 252 -21.92 4.51 -5.10
C TYR A 252 -21.82 5.93 -4.54
N VAL A 253 -20.65 6.55 -4.67
CA VAL A 253 -20.33 7.83 -4.02
C VAL A 253 -19.62 8.84 -4.94
N ALA A 254 -19.48 8.55 -6.23
CA ALA A 254 -18.81 9.46 -7.17
C ALA A 254 -19.50 10.83 -7.32
N ASN A 255 -20.77 10.94 -6.94
CA ASN A 255 -21.51 12.21 -7.00
C ASN A 255 -21.01 13.25 -5.98
N PHE A 256 -20.29 12.84 -4.93
CA PHE A 256 -19.82 13.75 -3.87
C PHE A 256 -18.42 13.39 -3.33
N THR A 257 -17.74 12.42 -3.95
CA THR A 257 -16.36 12.05 -3.63
C THR A 257 -15.56 11.85 -4.92
N SER A 258 -14.24 11.71 -4.80
CA SER A 258 -13.35 11.34 -5.91
C SER A 258 -13.43 9.87 -6.31
N TYR A 259 -14.19 9.05 -5.59
CA TYR A 259 -14.20 7.59 -5.72
C TYR A 259 -15.52 7.09 -6.29
N GLU A 260 -15.48 6.03 -7.09
CA GLU A 260 -16.69 5.40 -7.62
C GLU A 260 -17.55 4.78 -6.50
N GLN A 261 -16.94 3.92 -5.67
CA GLN A 261 -17.64 3.19 -4.62
C GLN A 261 -16.81 3.05 -3.33
N ILE A 262 -17.49 3.04 -2.18
CA ILE A 262 -16.89 2.89 -0.85
C ILE A 262 -17.71 1.89 -0.01
N TYR A 263 -17.02 1.03 0.73
CA TYR A 263 -17.59 0.24 1.81
C TYR A 263 -17.61 1.04 3.10
N PHE A 264 -18.74 0.99 3.81
CA PHE A 264 -18.90 1.52 5.16
C PHE A 264 -19.16 0.36 6.12
N PHE A 265 -18.49 0.38 7.28
CA PHE A 265 -18.53 -0.68 8.30
C PHE A 265 -19.06 -0.16 9.64
#